data_AF-A0A060BTE4-F1
#
_entry.id   AF-A0A060BTE4-F1
#
_cell.length_a   1.000
_cell.length_b   1.000
_cell.length_c   1.000
_cell.angle_alpha   90.00
_cell.angle_beta   90.00
_cell.angle_gamma   90.00
#
_symmetry.space_group_name_H-M   'P 1'
#
loop_
_entity.id
_entity.type
_entity.pdbx_description
1 polymer ?
#
loop_
_entity_poly.entity_id
_entity_poly.type
_entity_poly.pdbx_seq_one_letter_code
_entity_poly.pdbx_strand_id
1 'polypeptide(L)'
;YLPLHVGADLHPDVLTDWVQDNTGDNISARNATYSELTGLYWLWKNCSSDYVGIVHYRRLLGTANWVRRHTTRDRIDRVVGGDELLALLRDSDIILPRRRNYFI
;
A
#
# COMPACT_ATOMS: atom_id res chain seq x y z
N TYR A 1 0.94 -7.62 6.66
CA TYR A 1 0.34 -6.79 5.59
C TYR A 1 -1.16 -6.73 5.87
N LEU A 2 -1.76 -5.53 5.84
CA LEU A 2 -3.20 -5.37 6.08
C LEU A 2 -3.91 -5.17 4.73
N PRO A 3 -4.73 -6.13 4.25
CA PRO A 3 -5.60 -5.88 3.11
C PRO A 3 -6.74 -4.94 3.52
N LEU A 4 -6.93 -3.86 2.76
CA LEU A 4 -7.96 -2.85 2.99
C LEU A 4 -8.86 -2.77 1.74
N HIS A 5 -10.16 -2.92 1.93
CA HIS A 5 -11.16 -2.68 0.91
C HIS A 5 -11.50 -1.19 0.87
N VAL A 6 -11.06 -0.52 -0.20
CA VAL A 6 -11.32 0.91 -0.42
C VAL A 6 -12.63 1.12 -1.17
N GLY A 7 -13.36 2.18 -0.80
CA GLY A 7 -14.69 2.47 -1.35
C GLY A 7 -15.76 1.47 -0.94
N ALA A 8 -15.62 0.88 0.25
CA ALA A 8 -16.58 -0.09 0.77
C ALA A 8 -18.01 0.48 0.87
N ASP A 9 -18.17 1.79 1.05
CA ASP A 9 -19.49 2.45 1.00
C ASP A 9 -20.19 2.34 -0.37
N LEU A 10 -19.42 2.31 -1.46
CA LEU A 10 -19.97 2.19 -2.81
C LEU A 10 -20.20 0.73 -3.21
N HIS A 11 -19.51 -0.20 -2.55
CA HIS A 11 -19.44 -1.61 -2.93
C HIS A 11 -19.49 -2.55 -1.69
N PRO A 12 -20.52 -2.46 -0.83
CA PRO A 12 -20.51 -3.12 0.48
C PRO A 12 -20.36 -4.65 0.41
N ASP A 13 -20.80 -5.28 -0.68
CA ASP A 13 -20.90 -6.74 -0.81
C ASP A 13 -19.69 -7.41 -1.51
N VAL A 14 -18.64 -6.66 -1.87
CA VAL A 14 -17.56 -7.20 -2.75
C VAL A 14 -16.44 -7.91 -1.98
N LEU A 15 -16.02 -7.39 -0.82
CA LEU A 15 -14.93 -7.93 0.00
C LEU A 15 -15.32 -7.82 1.48
N THR A 16 -16.42 -8.47 1.86
CA THR A 16 -17.00 -8.40 3.21
C THR A 16 -16.09 -8.96 4.30
N ASP A 17 -15.18 -9.87 3.94
CA ASP A 17 -14.25 -10.52 4.88
C ASP A 17 -12.97 -9.68 5.13
N TRP A 18 -12.82 -8.55 4.46
CA TRP A 18 -11.64 -7.69 4.58
C TRP A 18 -11.93 -6.49 5.46
N VAL A 19 -10.87 -5.85 5.98
CA VAL A 19 -11.04 -4.56 6.66
C VAL A 19 -11.55 -3.55 5.64
N GLN A 20 -12.59 -2.81 6.02
CA GLN A 20 -13.27 -1.86 5.16
C GLN A 20 -12.93 -0.44 5.54
N ASP A 21 -12.69 0.42 4.54
CA ASP A 21 -12.36 1.83 4.73
C ASP A 21 -13.57 2.70 5.15
N ASN A 22 -14.77 2.13 5.30
CA ASN A 22 -15.98 2.83 5.72
C ASN A 22 -16.31 2.71 7.22
N THR A 23 -15.35 2.25 8.01
CA THR A 23 -15.49 2.15 9.47
C THR A 23 -14.83 3.34 10.17
N GLY A 24 -15.28 3.70 11.39
CA GLY A 24 -14.69 4.82 12.13
C GLY A 24 -14.78 6.17 11.40
N ASP A 25 -13.78 7.03 11.58
CA ASP A 25 -13.69 8.30 10.83
C ASP A 25 -13.15 8.02 9.42
N ASN A 26 -13.98 8.30 8.41
CA ASN A 26 -13.68 7.93 7.03
C ASN A 26 -14.31 8.85 5.98
N ILE A 27 -13.84 8.67 4.74
CA ILE A 27 -14.36 9.33 3.54
C ILE A 27 -14.64 8.31 2.41
N SER A 28 -15.03 7.08 2.76
CA SER A 28 -15.19 5.95 1.82
C SER A 28 -16.15 6.27 0.68
N ALA A 29 -17.28 6.92 0.96
CA ALA A 29 -18.25 7.39 -0.05
C ALA A 29 -17.64 8.27 -1.16
N ARG A 30 -16.47 8.88 -0.93
CA ARG A 30 -15.77 9.71 -1.91
C ARG A 30 -14.77 8.94 -2.78
N ASN A 31 -14.70 7.62 -2.68
CA ASN A 31 -13.74 6.80 -3.44
C ASN A 31 -13.85 6.99 -4.97
N ALA A 32 -15.05 7.30 -5.49
CA ALA A 32 -15.24 7.62 -6.90
C ALA A 32 -14.44 8.85 -7.39
N THR A 33 -14.05 9.75 -6.47
CA THR A 33 -13.27 10.96 -6.79
C THR A 33 -11.85 10.94 -6.21
N TYR A 34 -11.64 10.30 -5.06
CA TYR A 34 -10.36 10.29 -4.34
C TYR A 34 -9.57 8.98 -4.50
N SER A 35 -10.22 7.91 -4.98
CA SER A 35 -9.60 6.59 -5.17
C SER A 35 -8.84 6.13 -3.91
N GLU A 36 -7.59 5.67 -4.03
CA GLU A 36 -6.80 5.12 -2.93
C GLU A 36 -6.56 6.08 -1.75
N LEU A 37 -6.79 7.38 -1.93
CA LEU A 37 -6.69 8.36 -0.85
C LEU A 37 -7.76 8.14 0.24
N THR A 38 -8.89 7.49 -0.05
CA THR A 38 -9.86 7.13 1.01
C THR A 38 -9.27 6.13 1.99
N GLY A 39 -8.51 5.14 1.48
CA GLY A 39 -7.80 4.17 2.30
C GLY A 39 -6.66 4.82 3.11
N LEU A 40 -5.92 5.76 2.52
CA LEU A 40 -4.89 6.50 3.25
C LEU A 40 -5.48 7.36 4.37
N TYR A 41 -6.60 8.04 4.11
CA TYR A 41 -7.32 8.81 5.13
C TYR A 41 -7.79 7.90 6.27
N TRP A 42 -8.37 6.75 5.94
CA TRP A 42 -8.83 5.79 6.94
C TRP A 42 -7.68 5.29 7.81
N LEU A 43 -6.52 4.97 7.23
CA LEU A 43 -5.33 4.57 7.98
C LEU A 43 -4.87 5.68 8.92
N TRP A 44 -4.84 6.94 8.45
CA TRP A 44 -4.46 8.09 9.29
C TRP A 44 -5.36 8.24 10.52
N LYS A 45 -6.67 8.01 10.36
CA LYS A 45 -7.64 8.22 11.45
C LYS A 45 -7.81 7.03 12.38
N ASN A 46 -7.64 5.81 11.87
CA ASN A 46 -8.07 4.59 12.56
C ASN A 46 -6.92 3.62 12.87
N CYS A 47 -5.71 3.87 12.36
CA CYS A 47 -4.56 3.00 12.59
C CYS A 47 -3.48 3.71 13.41
N SER A 48 -3.05 3.09 14.51
CA SER A 48 -1.88 3.49 15.29
C SER A 48 -0.73 2.54 14.97
N SER A 49 0.21 2.97 14.15
CA SER A 49 1.41 2.21 13.78
C SER A 49 2.61 3.17 13.65
N ASP A 50 3.80 2.71 14.04
CA ASP A 50 5.04 3.49 13.94
C ASP A 50 5.39 3.81 12.47
N TYR A 51 4.99 2.93 11.56
CA TYR A 51 5.16 3.09 10.12
C TYR A 51 3.82 2.89 9.41
N VAL A 52 3.44 3.84 8.57
CA VAL A 52 2.19 3.82 7.80
C VAL A 52 2.50 4.03 6.32
N GLY A 53 1.87 3.22 5.47
CA GLY A 53 2.02 3.33 4.03
C GLY A 53 0.99 2.48 3.29
N ILE A 54 0.82 2.76 2.00
CA ILE A 54 -0.11 2.03 1.14
C ILE A 54 0.59 1.60 -0.14
N VAL A 55 0.09 0.51 -0.73
CA VAL A 55 0.40 0.07 -2.09
C VAL A 55 -0.87 -0.39 -2.77
N HIS A 56 -0.87 -0.46 -4.09
CA HIS A 56 -1.98 -1.12 -4.79
C HIS A 56 -1.87 -2.64 -4.68
N TYR A 57 -3.01 -3.32 -4.68
CA TYR A 57 -3.13 -4.78 -4.63
C TYR A 57 -2.28 -5.55 -5.68
N ARG A 58 -2.02 -4.97 -6.87
CA ARG A 58 -1.18 -5.58 -7.93
C ARG A 58 0.22 -4.98 -8.08
N ARG A 59 0.52 -3.90 -7.36
CA ARG A 59 1.78 -3.14 -7.51
C ARG A 59 2.40 -2.95 -6.14
N LEU A 60 3.24 -3.91 -5.76
CA LEU A 60 3.95 -3.93 -4.50
C LEU A 60 5.32 -3.27 -4.64
N LEU A 61 5.90 -2.81 -3.53
CA LEU A 61 7.27 -2.31 -3.51
C LEU A 61 8.25 -3.45 -3.79
N GLY A 62 9.16 -3.21 -4.73
CA GLY A 62 10.20 -4.16 -5.09
C GLY A 62 11.43 -4.03 -4.19
N THR A 63 12.14 -5.14 -4.03
CA THR A 63 13.43 -5.20 -3.32
C THR A 63 14.44 -4.22 -3.88
N ALA A 64 15.22 -3.62 -2.98
CA ALA A 64 16.42 -2.85 -3.28
C ALA A 64 17.59 -3.74 -3.73
N ASN A 65 17.60 -5.03 -3.34
CA ASN A 65 18.64 -5.99 -3.69
C ASN A 65 18.71 -6.23 -5.21
N TRP A 66 19.83 -5.81 -5.82
CA TRP A 66 20.03 -5.89 -7.26
C TRP A 66 20.02 -7.34 -7.77
N VAL A 67 20.67 -8.26 -7.05
CA VAL A 67 20.74 -9.67 -7.45
C VAL A 67 19.33 -10.25 -7.47
N ARG A 68 18.60 -10.16 -6.35
CA ARG A 68 17.23 -10.71 -6.24
C ARG A 68 16.30 -10.11 -7.29
N ARG A 69 16.46 -8.83 -7.63
CA ARG A 69 15.66 -8.16 -8.67
C ARG A 69 15.88 -8.73 -10.08
N HIS A 70 17.07 -9.21 -10.42
CA HIS A 70 17.42 -9.65 -11.78
C HIS A 70 17.56 -11.16 -11.94
N THR A 71 17.74 -11.92 -10.85
CA THR A 71 17.93 -13.38 -10.92
C THR A 71 16.66 -14.18 -10.63
N THR A 72 15.69 -13.59 -9.94
CA THR A 72 14.42 -14.27 -9.63
C THR A 72 13.53 -14.35 -10.86
N ARG A 73 12.87 -15.50 -11.06
CA ARG A 73 11.90 -15.67 -12.15
C ARG A 73 10.53 -15.13 -11.78
N ASP A 74 10.05 -15.42 -10.58
CA ASP A 74 8.76 -14.92 -10.12
C ASP A 74 8.85 -13.44 -9.72
N ARG A 75 7.77 -12.69 -10.00
CA ARG A 75 7.62 -11.29 -9.59
C ARG A 75 7.36 -11.18 -8.09
N ILE A 76 6.75 -12.19 -7.46
CA ILE A 76 6.50 -12.21 -6.02
C ILE A 76 7.81 -12.28 -5.24
N ASP A 77 8.80 -13.04 -5.72
CA ASP A 77 10.13 -13.11 -5.11
C ASP A 77 10.88 -11.77 -5.12
N ARG A 78 10.46 -10.84 -5.97
CA ARG A 78 11.03 -9.48 -6.07
C ARG A 78 10.37 -8.50 -5.11
N VAL A 79 9.33 -8.87 -4.38
CA VAL A 79 8.64 -7.99 -3.42
C VAL A 79 9.53 -7.80 -2.18
N VAL A 80 9.62 -6.56 -1.70
CA VAL A 80 10.39 -6.22 -0.50
C VAL A 80 9.84 -6.94 0.73
N GLY A 81 10.73 -7.52 1.55
CA GLY A 81 10.38 -8.18 2.80
C GLY A 81 10.38 -7.22 3.99
N GLY A 82 9.84 -7.65 5.13
CA GLY A 82 9.79 -6.85 6.36
C GLY A 82 11.17 -6.43 6.88
N ASP A 83 12.12 -7.36 6.95
CA ASP A 83 13.48 -7.08 7.43
C ASP A 83 14.22 -6.08 6.54
N GLU A 84 14.02 -6.18 5.22
CA GLU A 84 14.59 -5.26 4.24
C GLU A 84 13.97 -3.85 4.38
N LEU A 85 12.65 -3.77 4.58
CA LEU A 85 11.94 -2.52 4.84
C LEU A 85 12.42 -1.85 6.14
N LEU A 86 12.53 -2.61 7.23
CA LEU A 86 13.01 -2.11 8.52
C LEU A 86 14.45 -1.63 8.44
N ALA A 87 15.31 -2.32 7.68
CA ALA A 87 16.68 -1.86 7.45
C ALA A 87 16.70 -0.52 6.69
N LEU A 88 15.87 -0.36 5.66
CA LEU A 88 15.77 0.88 4.89
C LEU A 88 15.21 2.04 5.73
N LEU A 89 14.23 1.77 6.61
CA LEU A 89 13.61 2.77 7.48
C LEU A 89 14.53 3.28 8.59
N ARG A 90 15.65 2.59 8.89
CA ARG A 90 16.65 3.09 9.85
C ARG A 90 17.33 4.37 9.35
N ASP A 91 17.56 4.45 8.05
CA ASP A 91 18.32 5.52 7.41
C ASP A 91 17.43 6.45 6.56
N SER A 92 16.11 6.28 6.60
CA SER A 92 15.16 7.02 5.76
C SER A 92 13.80 7.18 6.42
N ASP A 93 13.30 8.42 6.45
CA ASP A 93 11.97 8.72 6.98
C ASP A 93 10.83 8.25 6.05
N ILE A 94 11.10 8.21 4.73
CA ILE A 94 10.10 7.92 3.70
C ILE A 94 10.70 7.00 2.65
N ILE A 95 9.98 5.92 2.32
CA ILE A 95 10.33 4.99 1.24
C ILE A 95 9.35 5.16 0.09
N LEU A 96 9.88 5.38 -1.12
CA LEU A 96 9.12 5.55 -2.35
C LEU A 96 9.70 4.68 -3.48
N PRO A 97 8.91 4.32 -4.50
CA PRO A 97 9.43 3.70 -5.71
C PRO A 97 10.40 4.65 -6.43
N ARG A 98 11.33 4.08 -7.20
CA ARG A 98 12.22 4.89 -8.06
C ARG A 98 11.41 5.80 -8.97
N ARG A 99 11.85 7.06 -9.08
CA ARG A 99 11.32 8.04 -10.03
C ARG A 99 11.31 7.44 -11.43
N ARG A 100 10.15 7.54 -12.10
CA ARG A 100 10.00 7.20 -13.51
C ARG A 100 10.19 8.46 -14.34
N ASN A 101 10.95 8.34 -15.43
CA ASN A 101 11.06 9.37 -16.45
C ASN A 101 9.96 9.11 -17.49
N TYR A 102 8.81 9.77 -17.32
CA TYR A 102 7.74 9.74 -18.31
C TYR A 102 8.11 10.70 -19.44
N PHE A 103 8.33 10.17 -20.63
CA PHE A 103 8.38 10.94 -21.86
C PHE A 103 6.99 10.82 -22.48
N ILE A 104 6.32 11.96 -22.64
CA ILE A 104 4.99 12.08 -23.28
C ILE A 104 5.21 12.60 -24.69
#